data_AF-A0A8S2JK03-F1
#
_entry.id   AF-A0A8S2JK03-F1
#
_cell.length_a   1.000
_cell.length_b   1.000
_cell.length_c   1.000
_cell.angle_alpha   90.00
_cell.angle_beta   90.00
_cell.angle_gamma   90.00
#
_symmetry.space_group_name_H-M   'P 1'
#
loop_
_entity.id
_entity.type
_entity.pdbx_description
1 polymer ?
#
loop_
_entity_poly.entity_id
_entity_poly.type
_entity_poly.pdbx_seq_one_letter_code
_entity_poly.pdbx_strand_id
1 'polypeptide(L)'
;MSTPLTPPATPYCILTDRHLQKYFTRDRIQQHLRRAGLINKSGHILTEAEYENRLKNMEIGHTNQLKFEEALLEVIIELGEKQYESLCEEMENVKKQLLNQFGRIGRKYMRRIHPIKIRVKHNDHIEEKVDIEHVNDDQIPITTQIEPWAQILYCGYPET
;
A
#
# COMPACT_ATOMS: atom_id res chain seq x y z
N MET A 1 45.60 49.63 10.58
CA MET A 1 45.98 48.33 10.01
C MET A 1 44.71 47.53 9.83
N SER A 2 44.25 47.38 8.60
CA SER A 2 42.98 46.73 8.29
C SER A 2 43.18 45.22 8.30
N THR A 3 42.55 44.51 9.23
CA THR A 3 42.54 43.05 9.25
C THR A 3 41.77 42.52 8.03
N PRO A 4 42.28 41.50 7.32
CA PRO A 4 41.55 40.92 6.20
C PRO A 4 40.32 40.20 6.75
N LEU A 5 39.13 40.57 6.26
CA LEU A 5 37.90 39.82 6.53
C LEU A 5 38.11 38.38 6.05
N THR A 6 38.20 37.45 6.99
CA THR A 6 38.04 36.02 6.73
C THR A 6 36.69 35.81 6.01
N PRO A 7 36.66 35.14 4.85
CA PRO A 7 35.40 34.78 4.21
C PRO A 7 34.58 33.91 5.17
N PRO A 8 33.24 34.01 5.17
CA PRO A 8 32.40 33.18 6.02
C PRO A 8 32.74 31.72 5.75
N ALA A 9 33.16 31.01 6.80
CA ALA A 9 33.48 29.60 6.71
C ALA A 9 32.25 28.90 6.14
N THR A 10 32.40 28.29 4.96
CA THR A 10 31.38 27.40 4.42
C THR A 10 31.06 26.37 5.50
N PRO A 11 29.79 26.16 5.84
CA PRO A 11 29.42 25.19 6.86
C PRO A 11 30.03 23.83 6.49
N TYR A 12 30.63 23.18 7.48
CA TYR A 12 31.29 21.90 7.28
C TYR A 12 30.29 20.86 6.73
N CYS A 13 30.55 20.32 5.54
CA CYS A 13 29.72 19.29 4.93
C CYS A 13 30.40 17.92 5.04
N ILE A 14 29.78 17.01 5.78
CA ILE A 14 30.31 15.68 6.04
C ILE A 14 30.46 14.88 4.74
N LEU A 15 29.54 15.05 3.79
CA LEU A 15 29.55 14.33 2.51
C LEU A 15 30.74 14.71 1.62
N THR A 16 31.36 15.87 1.84
CA THR A 16 32.54 16.34 1.10
C THR A 16 33.85 16.20 1.89
N ASP A 17 33.80 15.62 3.09
CA ASP A 17 35.01 15.41 3.91
C ASP A 17 35.96 14.40 3.24
N ARG A 18 37.19 14.85 2.98
CA ARG A 18 38.28 14.05 2.40
C ARG A 18 38.56 12.76 3.16
N HIS A 19 38.39 12.77 4.49
CA HIS A 19 38.68 11.61 5.32
C HIS A 19 37.56 10.58 5.29
N LEU A 20 36.33 11.03 5.00
CA LEU A 20 35.15 10.19 4.90
C LEU A 20 34.83 9.76 3.47
N GLN A 21 35.54 10.26 2.46
CA GLN A 21 35.35 9.87 1.06
C GLN A 21 35.36 8.34 0.88
N LYS A 22 36.31 7.63 1.50
CA LYS A 22 36.39 6.16 1.43
C LYS A 22 35.20 5.44 2.06
N TYR A 23 34.52 6.08 3.02
CA TYR A 23 33.30 5.55 3.62
C TYR A 23 32.10 5.76 2.69
N PHE A 24 31.94 6.99 2.17
CA PHE A 24 30.81 7.36 1.31
C PHE A 24 30.85 6.78 -0.10
N THR A 25 32.00 6.29 -0.56
CA THR A 25 32.13 5.57 -1.84
C THR A 25 31.71 4.11 -1.76
N ARG A 26 31.49 3.54 -0.57
CA ARG A 26 31.03 2.15 -0.43
C ARG A 26 29.62 2.00 -0.99
N ASP A 27 29.37 0.95 -1.76
CA ASP A 27 28.09 0.71 -2.45
C ASP A 27 26.88 0.76 -1.53
N ARG A 28 26.96 0.14 -0.35
CA ARG A 28 25.88 0.19 0.64
C ARG A 28 25.55 1.61 1.11
N ILE A 29 26.59 2.46 1.24
CA ILE A 29 26.44 3.85 1.68
C ILE A 29 25.94 4.70 0.52
N GLN A 30 26.49 4.53 -0.68
CA GLN A 30 26.00 5.12 -1.93
C GLN A 30 24.50 4.82 -2.11
N GLN A 31 24.10 3.57 -1.95
CA GLN A 31 22.71 3.15 -2.09
C GLN A 31 21.80 3.81 -1.04
N HIS A 32 22.26 3.90 0.20
CA HIS A 32 21.53 4.58 1.27
C HIS A 32 21.34 6.07 0.95
N LEU A 33 22.41 6.76 0.57
CA LEU A 33 22.37 8.17 0.20
C LEU A 33 21.49 8.44 -1.02
N ARG A 34 21.47 7.52 -2.00
CA ARG A 34 20.58 7.61 -3.18
C ARG A 34 19.11 7.48 -2.80
N ARG A 35 18.79 6.54 -1.90
CA ARG A 35 17.43 6.33 -1.38
C ARG A 35 16.97 7.50 -0.53
N ALA A 36 17.86 8.04 0.30
CA ALA A 36 17.63 9.25 1.08
C ALA A 36 17.54 10.53 0.23
N GLY A 37 17.77 10.44 -1.08
CA GLY A 37 17.64 11.58 -1.98
C GLY A 37 18.79 12.57 -1.93
N LEU A 38 19.86 12.31 -1.16
CA LEU A 38 20.99 13.22 -0.95
C LEU A 38 22.01 13.21 -2.09
N ILE A 39 22.09 12.10 -2.82
CA ILE A 39 22.94 11.97 -3.99
C ILE A 39 22.15 11.45 -5.20
N ASN A 40 22.61 11.81 -6.40
CA ASN A 40 22.03 11.34 -7.65
C ASN A 40 22.49 9.89 -7.99
N LYS A 41 21.98 9.33 -9.10
CA LYS A 41 22.36 7.98 -9.57
C LYS A 41 23.86 7.87 -9.94
N SER A 42 24.50 8.98 -10.31
CA SER A 42 25.94 9.04 -10.63
C SER A 42 26.84 9.31 -9.42
N GLY A 43 26.28 9.47 -8.22
CA GLY A 43 27.01 9.71 -6.98
C GLY A 43 27.36 11.18 -6.67
N HIS A 44 26.81 12.15 -7.43
CA HIS A 44 26.94 13.58 -7.11
C HIS A 44 26.00 13.98 -5.97
N ILE A 45 26.51 14.81 -5.06
CA ILE A 45 25.76 15.42 -3.97
C ILE A 45 24.82 16.47 -4.57
N LEU A 46 23.54 16.39 -4.21
CA LEU A 46 22.52 17.31 -4.70
C LEU A 46 22.60 18.64 -3.97
N THR A 47 22.30 19.72 -4.69
CA THR A 47 22.10 21.03 -4.08
C THR A 47 20.77 21.08 -3.34
N GLU A 48 20.61 22.03 -2.41
CA GLU A 48 19.38 22.17 -1.62
C GLU A 48 18.13 22.27 -2.51
N ALA A 49 18.19 23.07 -3.58
CA ALA A 49 17.09 23.24 -4.51
C ALA A 49 16.74 21.95 -5.27
N GLU A 50 17.74 21.15 -5.65
CA GLU A 50 17.51 19.86 -6.31
C GLU A 50 16.93 18.82 -5.34
N TYR A 51 17.40 18.83 -4.09
CA TYR A 51 16.89 17.99 -3.03
C TYR A 51 15.42 18.28 -2.73
N GLU A 52 15.05 19.55 -2.56
CA GLU A 52 13.65 19.97 -2.35
C GLU A 52 12.73 19.55 -3.51
N ASN A 53 13.17 19.78 -4.75
CA ASN A 53 12.38 19.38 -5.92
C ASN A 53 12.20 17.86 -5.99
N ARG A 54 13.24 17.10 -5.62
CA ARG A 54 13.16 15.65 -5.58
C ARG A 54 12.20 15.15 -4.50
N LEU A 55 12.20 15.75 -3.31
CA LEU A 55 11.24 15.44 -2.24
C LEU A 55 9.80 15.68 -2.73
N LYS A 56 9.52 16.85 -3.32
CA LYS A 56 8.20 17.16 -3.87
C LYS A 56 7.76 16.12 -4.91
N ASN A 57 8.65 15.73 -5.81
CA ASN A 57 8.33 14.72 -6.82
C ASN A 57 8.06 13.33 -6.21
N MET A 58 8.78 12.96 -5.15
CA MET A 58 8.53 11.71 -4.42
C MET A 58 7.18 11.73 -3.71
N GLU A 59 6.84 12.83 -3.05
CA GLU A 59 5.53 13.02 -2.41
C GLU A 59 4.39 12.99 -3.43
N ILE A 60 4.54 13.67 -4.56
CA ILE A 60 3.57 13.65 -5.65
C ILE A 60 3.43 12.23 -6.23
N GLY A 61 4.54 11.53 -6.44
CA GLY A 61 4.52 10.14 -6.91
C GLY A 61 3.76 9.21 -5.97
N HIS A 62 4.07 9.27 -4.67
CA HIS A 62 3.41 8.47 -3.65
C HIS A 62 1.90 8.79 -3.55
N THR A 63 1.53 10.07 -3.52
CA THR A 63 0.12 10.47 -3.47
C THR A 63 -0.65 10.05 -4.71
N ASN A 64 -0.03 10.08 -5.89
CA ASN A 64 -0.66 9.59 -7.12
C ASN A 64 -0.84 8.06 -7.10
N GLN A 65 0.14 7.32 -6.57
CA GLN A 65 0.03 5.87 -6.40
C GLN A 65 -1.14 5.51 -5.46
N LEU A 66 -1.21 6.15 -4.28
CA LEU A 66 -2.32 5.94 -3.34
C LEU A 66 -3.68 6.22 -3.98
N LYS A 67 -3.82 7.35 -4.69
CA LYS A 67 -5.06 7.69 -5.39
C LYS A 67 -5.43 6.66 -6.46
N PHE A 68 -4.45 6.11 -7.15
CA PHE A 68 -4.67 5.06 -8.13
C PHE A 68 -5.13 3.76 -7.47
N GLU A 69 -4.51 3.37 -6.36
CA GLU A 69 -4.90 2.19 -5.58
C GLU A 69 -6.32 2.33 -5.02
N GLU A 70 -6.66 3.50 -4.46
CA GLU A 70 -8.01 3.82 -3.99
C GLU A 70 -9.04 3.70 -5.12
N ALA A 71 -8.77 4.30 -6.28
CA ALA A 71 -9.67 4.24 -7.44
C ALA A 71 -9.82 2.80 -7.98
N LEU A 72 -8.74 2.01 -7.99
CA LEU A 72 -8.78 0.62 -8.41
C LEU A 72 -9.65 -0.22 -7.47
N LEU A 73 -9.53 -0.02 -6.16
CA LEU A 73 -10.36 -0.69 -5.17
C LEU A 73 -11.84 -0.36 -5.35
N GLU A 74 -12.18 0.92 -5.57
CA GLU A 74 -13.55 1.36 -5.81
C GLU A 74 -14.16 0.65 -7.04
N VAL A 75 -13.43 0.60 -8.15
CA VAL A 75 -13.88 -0.10 -9.37
C VAL A 75 -14.09 -1.60 -9.13
N ILE A 76 -13.20 -2.25 -8.37
CA ILE A 76 -13.31 -3.67 -8.05
C ILE A 76 -14.56 -3.93 -7.19
N ILE A 77 -14.83 -3.07 -6.20
CA ILE A 77 -16.02 -3.16 -5.35
C ILE A 77 -17.29 -3.03 -6.19
N GLU A 78 -17.39 -1.98 -7.01
CA GLU A 78 -18.55 -1.79 -7.89
C GLU A 78 -18.79 -2.99 -8.83
N LEU A 79 -17.73 -3.57 -9.37
CA LEU A 79 -17.83 -4.74 -10.23
C LEU A 79 -18.33 -5.96 -9.46
N GLY A 80 -17.82 -6.17 -8.24
CA GLY A 80 -18.25 -7.24 -7.35
C GLY A 80 -19.73 -7.12 -6.97
N GLU A 81 -20.18 -5.90 -6.65
CA GLU A 81 -21.59 -5.63 -6.33
C GLU A 81 -22.51 -5.92 -7.51
N LYS A 82 -22.17 -5.45 -8.72
CA LYS A 82 -22.96 -5.72 -9.94
C LYS A 82 -23.05 -7.21 -10.24
N GLN A 83 -21.96 -7.95 -10.08
CA GLN A 83 -21.96 -9.40 -10.27
C GLN A 83 -22.86 -10.10 -9.25
N TYR A 84 -22.79 -9.68 -7.98
CA TYR A 84 -23.63 -10.23 -6.92
C TYR A 84 -25.13 -9.96 -7.17
N GLU A 85 -25.48 -8.74 -7.58
CA GLU A 85 -26.86 -8.37 -7.94
C GLU A 85 -27.39 -9.22 -9.10
N SER A 86 -26.61 -9.38 -10.17
CA SER A 86 -26.98 -10.22 -11.31
C SER A 86 -27.22 -11.67 -10.88
N LEU A 87 -26.34 -12.22 -10.03
CA LEU A 87 -26.49 -13.58 -9.52
C LEU A 87 -27.75 -13.72 -8.66
N CYS A 88 -28.09 -12.71 -7.87
CA CYS A 88 -29.32 -12.70 -7.06
C CYS A 88 -30.57 -12.67 -7.95
N GLU A 89 -30.58 -11.89 -9.02
CA GLU A 89 -31.69 -11.82 -9.98
C GLU A 89 -31.88 -13.18 -10.69
N GLU A 90 -30.79 -13.80 -11.15
CA GLU A 90 -30.83 -15.15 -11.73
C GLU A 90 -31.42 -16.16 -10.74
N MET A 91 -30.99 -16.12 -9.48
CA MET A 91 -31.49 -17.02 -8.46
C MET A 91 -32.98 -16.82 -8.17
N GLU A 92 -33.43 -15.57 -8.17
CA GLU A 92 -34.85 -15.26 -8.00
C GLU A 92 -35.68 -15.77 -9.19
N ASN A 93 -35.15 -15.64 -10.41
CA ASN A 93 -35.79 -16.15 -11.63
C ASN A 93 -35.88 -17.67 -11.62
N VAL A 94 -34.81 -18.38 -11.24
CA VAL A 94 -34.82 -19.84 -11.05
C VAL A 94 -35.86 -20.23 -10.00
N LYS A 95 -35.91 -19.53 -8.86
CA LYS A 95 -36.92 -19.79 -7.83
C LYS A 95 -38.34 -19.61 -8.35
N LYS A 96 -38.62 -18.56 -9.12
CA LYS A 96 -39.93 -18.32 -9.77
C LYS A 96 -40.28 -19.45 -10.74
N GLN A 97 -39.32 -19.89 -11.56
CA GLN A 97 -39.50 -21.02 -12.48
C GLN A 97 -39.83 -22.32 -11.73
N LEU A 98 -39.07 -22.64 -10.68
CA LEU A 98 -39.31 -23.83 -9.86
C LEU A 98 -40.68 -23.76 -9.16
N LEU A 99 -41.06 -22.60 -8.61
CA LEU A 99 -42.40 -22.39 -8.04
C LEU A 99 -43.53 -22.65 -9.04
N ASN A 100 -43.32 -22.28 -10.31
CA ASN A 100 -44.25 -22.54 -11.40
C ASN A 100 -44.29 -24.03 -11.78
N GLN A 101 -43.14 -24.71 -11.79
CA GLN A 101 -43.04 -26.14 -12.11
C GLN A 101 -43.66 -27.05 -11.02
N PHE A 102 -43.51 -26.72 -9.74
CA PHE A 102 -43.80 -27.65 -8.64
C PHE A 102 -45.28 -27.76 -8.18
N GLY A 103 -46.25 -27.21 -8.92
CA GLY A 103 -47.68 -27.36 -8.60
C GLY A 103 -48.07 -26.94 -7.17
N ARG A 104 -49.21 -27.40 -6.64
CA ARG A 104 -49.68 -27.01 -5.28
C ARG A 104 -48.85 -27.63 -4.14
N ILE A 105 -48.31 -28.83 -4.34
CA ILE A 105 -47.60 -29.60 -3.29
C ILE A 105 -46.21 -29.02 -3.05
N GLY A 106 -45.38 -28.81 -4.08
CA GLY A 106 -44.04 -28.27 -3.88
C GLY A 106 -44.01 -26.79 -3.49
N ARG A 107 -45.05 -25.99 -3.81
CA ARG A 107 -45.23 -24.63 -3.25
C ARG A 107 -45.34 -24.62 -1.72
N LYS A 108 -45.90 -25.66 -1.10
CA LYS A 108 -46.02 -25.79 0.38
C LYS A 108 -44.69 -26.19 1.04
N TYR A 109 -43.78 -26.85 0.31
CA TYR A 109 -42.42 -27.16 0.77
C TYR A 109 -41.47 -25.99 0.54
N MET A 110 -41.52 -25.32 -0.61
CA MET A 110 -40.66 -24.15 -0.89
C MET A 110 -40.96 -22.93 0.00
N ARG A 111 -42.23 -22.66 0.35
CA ARG A 111 -42.55 -21.60 1.33
C ARG A 111 -41.98 -21.88 2.72
N ARG A 112 -41.74 -23.15 3.06
CA ARG A 112 -41.08 -23.54 4.31
C ARG A 112 -39.56 -23.42 4.25
N ILE A 113 -39.00 -23.37 3.04
CA ILE A 113 -37.56 -23.27 2.77
C ILE A 113 -37.11 -21.81 2.59
N HIS A 114 -38.01 -20.80 2.63
CA HIS A 114 -37.60 -19.39 2.60
C HIS A 114 -38.30 -18.48 3.62
N PRO A 115 -37.56 -17.58 4.30
CA PRO A 115 -36.11 -17.53 4.42
C PRO A 115 -35.67 -18.43 5.60
N ILE A 116 -34.72 -19.34 5.37
CA ILE A 116 -33.71 -19.50 6.42
C ILE A 116 -33.10 -18.11 6.51
N LYS A 117 -33.48 -17.36 7.54
CA LYS A 117 -32.74 -16.16 7.92
C LYS A 117 -31.36 -16.67 8.25
N ILE A 118 -30.46 -16.69 7.27
CA ILE A 118 -29.04 -16.68 7.54
C ILE A 118 -28.88 -15.34 8.25
N ARG A 119 -28.97 -15.37 9.58
CA ARG A 119 -28.38 -14.34 10.41
C ARG A 119 -26.90 -14.47 10.09
N VAL A 120 -26.46 -13.74 9.07
CA VAL A 120 -25.12 -13.21 9.10
C VAL A 120 -25.14 -12.39 10.38
N LYS A 121 -24.60 -12.97 11.46
CA LYS A 121 -24.20 -12.15 12.58
C LYS A 121 -23.17 -11.22 11.96
N HIS A 122 -23.55 -9.99 11.65
CA HIS A 122 -22.56 -8.95 11.78
C HIS A 122 -22.12 -9.07 13.23
N ASN A 123 -20.89 -9.56 13.43
CA ASN A 123 -20.22 -9.30 14.69
C ASN A 123 -20.06 -7.78 14.71
N ASP A 124 -21.05 -7.06 15.22
CA ASP A 124 -20.99 -5.62 15.47
C ASP A 124 -20.03 -5.28 16.63
N HIS A 125 -19.05 -6.14 16.88
CA HIS A 125 -17.99 -5.95 17.85
C HIS A 125 -16.65 -6.17 17.14
N ILE A 126 -16.27 -5.18 16.35
CA ILE A 126 -14.87 -4.78 16.26
C ILE A 126 -14.78 -3.48 17.05
N GLU A 127 -14.99 -3.56 18.36
CA GLU A 127 -14.19 -2.73 19.27
C GLU A 127 -12.91 -3.53 19.51
N GLU A 128 -12.07 -3.63 18.48
CA GLU A 128 -10.67 -3.92 18.72
C GLU A 128 -10.08 -2.62 19.24
N LYS A 129 -10.01 -2.50 20.57
CA LYS A 129 -9.01 -1.66 21.20
C LYS A 129 -7.68 -2.07 20.58
N VAL A 130 -7.20 -1.25 19.65
CA VAL A 130 -5.79 -1.25 19.28
C VAL A 130 -5.06 -0.68 20.48
N ASP A 131 -4.76 -1.51 21.45
CA ASP A 131 -3.66 -1.23 22.36
C ASP A 131 -2.42 -1.26 21.47
N ILE A 132 -1.91 -0.07 21.11
CA ILE A 132 -0.62 0.08 20.46
C ILE A 132 0.42 -0.28 21.53
N GLU A 133 0.64 -1.58 21.73
CA GLU A 133 1.88 -2.03 22.32
C GLU A 133 2.99 -1.64 21.35
N HIS A 134 3.93 -0.84 21.82
CA HIS A 134 5.18 -0.57 21.12
C HIS A 134 5.87 -1.92 20.87
N VAL A 135 5.76 -2.41 19.64
CA VAL A 135 6.56 -3.52 19.16
C VAL A 135 8.00 -3.02 19.13
N ASN A 136 8.83 -3.51 20.05
CA ASN A 136 10.27 -3.34 19.95
C ASN A 136 10.73 -4.05 18.67
N ASP A 137 11.36 -3.29 17.76
CA ASP A 137 11.78 -3.70 16.40
C ASP A 137 12.72 -4.93 16.34
N ASP A 138 13.15 -5.47 17.49
CA ASP A 138 14.19 -6.50 17.57
C ASP A 138 13.69 -7.95 17.52
N GLN A 139 12.38 -8.19 17.37
CA GLN A 139 11.82 -9.55 17.31
C GLN A 139 10.76 -9.74 16.21
N ILE A 140 11.19 -9.73 14.95
CA ILE A 140 10.42 -10.38 13.87
C ILE A 140 11.14 -11.69 13.50
N PRO A 141 10.53 -12.87 13.76
CA PRO A 141 11.09 -14.11 13.27
C PRO A 141 10.99 -14.14 11.75
N ILE A 142 12.15 -14.20 11.10
CA ILE A 142 12.28 -14.57 9.69
C ILE A 142 11.78 -16.00 9.59
N THR A 143 10.52 -16.21 9.24
CA THR A 143 9.96 -17.41 8.57
C THR A 143 8.44 -17.41 8.68
N THR A 144 7.80 -16.60 7.85
CA THR A 144 6.46 -16.95 7.37
C THR A 144 6.54 -16.89 5.86
N GLN A 145 6.35 -18.03 5.22
CA GLN A 145 6.22 -18.12 3.78
C GLN A 145 5.12 -17.16 3.35
N ILE A 146 5.54 -16.01 2.82
CA ILE A 146 4.67 -15.06 2.14
C ILE A 146 4.10 -15.81 0.95
N GLU A 147 2.77 -15.93 0.87
CA GLU A 147 2.13 -16.59 -0.27
C GLU A 147 2.58 -15.92 -1.58
N PRO A 148 2.80 -16.69 -2.67
CA PRO A 148 3.43 -16.17 -3.89
C PRO A 148 2.74 -14.94 -4.50
N TRP A 149 1.43 -14.80 -4.29
CA TRP A 149 0.68 -13.63 -4.77
C TRP A 149 0.96 -12.35 -3.97
N ALA A 150 1.34 -12.46 -2.69
CA ALA A 150 1.66 -11.32 -1.84
C ALA A 150 3.08 -10.76 -2.08
N GLN A 151 3.97 -11.54 -2.72
CA GLN A 151 5.26 -11.03 -3.20
C GLN A 151 5.12 -10.03 -4.35
N ILE A 152 4.04 -10.12 -5.13
CA ILE A 152 3.79 -9.23 -6.27
C ILE A 152 3.40 -7.82 -5.81
N LEU A 153 2.72 -7.70 -4.67
CA LEU A 153 2.32 -6.39 -4.11
C LEU A 153 3.49 -5.68 -3.39
N TYR A 154 4.45 -6.42 -2.84
CA TYR A 154 5.61 -5.84 -2.14
C TYR A 154 6.83 -5.61 -3.02
N CYS A 155 6.94 -6.28 -4.18
CA CYS A 155 7.98 -6.02 -5.16
C CYS A 155 7.49 -4.97 -6.15
N GLY A 156 7.68 -3.69 -5.80
CA GLY A 156 7.55 -2.57 -6.73
C GLY A 156 8.25 -2.90 -8.06
N TYR A 157 7.50 -2.72 -9.15
CA TYR A 157 7.96 -2.95 -10.51
C TYR A 157 9.34 -2.32 -10.74
N PRO A 158 10.35 -3.08 -11.23
CA PRO A 158 11.56 -2.46 -11.73
C PRO A 158 11.23 -1.75 -13.04
N GLU A 159 11.22 -0.42 -13.01
CA GLU A 159 11.21 0.42 -14.22
C GLU A 159 12.46 0.08 -15.06
N THR A 160 12.25 -0.47 -16.25
CA THR A 160 13.24 -0.60 -17.33
C THR A 160 13.28 0.66 -18.17
#